data_AF-A0A2I5KPG9-F1
#
_entry.id   AF-A0A2I5KPG9-F1
#
_cell.length_a   1.000
_cell.length_b   1.000
_cell.length_c   1.000
_cell.angle_alpha   90.00
_cell.angle_beta   90.00
_cell.angle_gamma   90.00
#
_symmetry.space_group_name_H-M   'P 1'
#
loop_
_entity.id
_entity.type
_entity.pdbx_description
1 polymer ?
#
loop_
_entity_poly.entity_id
_entity_poly.type
_entity_poly.pdbx_seq_one_letter_code
_entity_poly.pdbx_strand_id
1 'polypeptide(L)'
;MGYIGQSRSERSQEAIDSGLLTKSQLKAWQKRAVEAGAVRPREWHHTGKYFNKTEYYSPIDFEDLDPKDFPKKPKMEIETKKTWFVLVSAKWGGTKKYPKIVGAEVKVTSKITDRQKYANKYCLYGGYIKEFDNEADARNFAEIAELEKY
;
A
#
# COMPACT_ATOMS: atom_id res chain seq x y z
N MET A 1 22.17 25.93 16.11
CA MET A 1 20.82 25.35 16.01
C MET A 1 20.72 24.31 17.10
N GLY A 2 20.06 24.63 18.20
CA GLY A 2 19.83 23.66 19.25
C GLY A 2 18.65 22.75 18.92
N TYR A 3 18.60 21.65 19.64
CA TYR A 3 17.56 20.65 19.55
C TYR A 3 16.84 20.57 20.89
N ILE A 4 15.52 20.41 20.85
CA ILE A 4 14.74 20.11 22.03
C ILE A 4 14.66 18.58 22.13
N GLY A 5 15.52 18.03 22.98
CA GLY A 5 15.72 16.57 23.10
C GLY A 5 16.43 15.96 21.88
N GLN A 6 16.22 14.66 21.63
CA GLN A 6 16.86 13.92 20.53
C GLN A 6 16.09 13.92 19.20
N SER A 7 14.91 14.56 19.13
CA SER A 7 13.95 14.30 18.05
C SER A 7 13.50 15.53 17.26
N ARG A 8 13.65 16.75 17.80
CA ARG A 8 13.06 17.96 17.21
C ARG A 8 13.99 19.16 17.32
N SER A 9 14.05 19.98 16.27
CA SER A 9 14.80 21.25 16.30
C SER A 9 14.05 22.31 17.12
N GLU A 10 14.78 23.26 17.70
CA GLU A 10 14.18 24.41 18.40
C GLU A 10 13.17 25.16 17.52
N ARG A 11 13.54 25.46 16.27
CA ARG A 11 12.66 26.13 15.30
C ARG A 11 11.34 25.39 15.04
N SER A 12 11.40 24.06 15.01
CA SER A 12 10.21 23.22 14.83
C SER A 12 9.29 23.28 16.04
N GLN A 13 9.83 23.51 17.23
CA GLN A 13 9.03 23.74 18.43
C GLN A 13 8.50 25.17 18.47
N GLU A 14 9.29 26.18 18.11
CA GLU A 14 8.85 27.58 17.97
C GLU A 14 7.67 27.71 16.99
N ALA A 15 7.68 26.96 15.89
CA ALA A 15 6.56 26.88 14.95
C ALA A 15 5.27 26.36 15.62
N ILE A 16 5.39 25.37 16.52
CA ILE A 16 4.23 24.83 17.26
C ILE A 16 3.78 25.84 18.32
N ASP A 17 4.71 26.43 19.05
CA ASP A 17 4.44 27.38 20.12
C ASP A 17 3.82 28.67 19.58
N SER A 18 4.15 29.06 18.34
CA SER A 18 3.51 30.14 17.59
C SER A 18 2.15 29.77 16.97
N GLY A 19 1.66 28.54 17.21
CA GLY A 19 0.33 28.10 16.80
C GLY A 19 0.22 27.54 15.39
N LEU A 20 1.34 27.25 14.72
CA LEU A 20 1.30 26.56 13.42
C LEU A 20 0.97 25.08 13.59
N LEU A 21 0.23 24.55 12.63
CA LEU A 21 -0.26 23.18 12.62
C LEU A 21 0.45 22.34 11.56
N THR A 22 0.74 21.09 11.90
CA THR A 22 1.22 20.10 10.93
C THR A 22 0.06 19.54 10.12
N LYS A 23 0.36 18.96 8.94
CA LYS A 23 -0.67 18.38 8.06
C LYS A 23 -1.56 17.37 8.77
N SER A 24 -1.07 16.61 9.76
CA SER A 24 -1.88 15.62 10.50
C SER A 24 -2.98 16.27 11.34
N GLN A 25 -2.72 17.45 11.92
CA GLN A 25 -3.63 18.21 12.79
C GLN A 25 -4.72 18.96 12.01
N LEU A 26 -4.57 19.13 10.70
CA LEU A 26 -5.56 19.79 9.84
C LEU A 26 -6.83 18.94 9.67
N LYS A 27 -7.99 19.62 9.56
CA LYS A 27 -9.28 19.00 9.19
C LYS A 27 -9.22 18.41 7.79
N ALA A 28 -10.12 17.49 7.48
CA ALA A 28 -10.12 16.78 6.21
C ALA A 28 -10.27 17.70 4.97
N TRP A 29 -11.04 18.79 5.07
CA TRP A 29 -11.15 19.77 3.98
C TRP A 29 -9.91 20.67 3.85
N GLN A 30 -9.28 21.05 4.97
CA GLN A 30 -8.04 21.82 4.99
C GLN A 30 -6.88 21.05 4.33
N LYS A 31 -6.78 19.73 4.61
CA LYS A 31 -5.83 18.83 3.92
C LYS A 31 -6.03 18.86 2.40
N ARG A 32 -7.28 18.87 1.95
CA ARG A 32 -7.63 18.96 0.52
C ARG A 32 -7.31 20.33 -0.06
N ALA A 33 -7.49 21.42 0.69
CA ALA A 33 -7.11 22.75 0.28
C ALA A 33 -5.60 22.89 0.06
N VAL A 34 -4.80 22.33 0.97
CA VAL A 34 -3.34 22.20 0.81
C VAL A 34 -2.98 21.39 -0.44
N GLU A 35 -3.62 20.23 -0.64
CA GLU A 35 -3.36 19.36 -1.82
C GLU A 35 -3.81 20.00 -3.14
N ALA A 36 -4.82 20.87 -3.11
CA ALA A 36 -5.23 21.68 -4.25
C ALA A 36 -4.32 22.89 -4.49
N GLY A 37 -3.38 23.17 -3.58
CA GLY A 37 -2.45 24.30 -3.66
C GLY A 37 -3.02 25.65 -3.21
N ALA A 38 -4.21 25.66 -2.60
CA ALA A 38 -4.86 26.87 -2.11
C ALA A 38 -4.14 27.47 -0.88
N VAL A 39 -3.50 26.63 -0.06
CA VAL A 39 -2.71 27.06 1.10
C VAL A 39 -1.30 26.51 0.98
N ARG A 40 -0.31 27.39 1.16
CA ARG A 40 1.12 27.04 1.21
C ARG A 40 1.59 26.93 2.65
N PRO A 41 2.56 26.05 2.95
CA PRO A 41 3.17 26.01 4.27
C PRO A 41 3.94 27.30 4.52
N ARG A 42 3.85 27.83 5.74
CA ARG A 42 4.64 29.00 6.15
C ARG A 42 6.08 28.62 6.42
N GLU A 43 6.27 27.47 7.05
CA GLU A 43 7.59 26.92 7.36
C GLU A 43 7.63 25.42 7.09
N TRP A 44 8.83 24.94 6.81
CA TRP A 44 9.11 23.52 6.73
C TRP A 44 10.42 23.23 7.46
N HIS A 45 10.45 22.08 8.12
CA HIS A 45 11.64 21.62 8.81
C HIS A 45 11.97 20.20 8.36
N HIS A 46 13.25 19.93 8.16
CA HIS A 46 13.72 18.59 7.88
C HIS A 46 13.47 17.70 9.11
N THR A 47 12.90 16.52 8.88
CA THR A 47 12.54 15.58 9.94
C THR A 47 13.00 14.18 9.59
N GLY A 48 13.91 13.62 10.38
CA GLY A 48 14.34 12.22 10.27
C GLY A 48 15.44 11.96 9.24
N LYS A 49 15.58 10.70 8.82
CA LYS A 49 16.49 10.27 7.75
C LYS A 49 15.71 10.23 6.42
N TYR A 50 16.41 10.30 5.29
CA TYR A 50 15.86 10.31 3.92
C TYR A 50 15.23 11.62 3.42
N PHE A 51 15.76 12.78 3.81
CA PHE A 51 15.30 14.08 3.28
C PHE A 51 13.81 14.37 3.50
N ASN A 52 13.20 13.68 4.46
CA ASN A 52 11.80 13.88 4.81
C ASN A 52 11.63 15.28 5.42
N LYS A 53 10.53 15.95 5.09
CA LYS A 53 10.19 17.28 5.58
C LYS A 53 8.82 17.29 6.26
N THR A 54 8.69 18.08 7.31
CA THR A 54 7.42 18.39 7.95
C THR A 54 7.06 19.84 7.66
N GLU A 55 5.86 20.03 7.12
CA GLU A 55 5.31 21.32 6.72
C GLU A 55 4.34 21.85 7.78
N TYR A 56 4.43 23.14 8.06
CA TYR A 56 3.67 23.86 9.06
C TYR A 56 2.78 24.91 8.42
N TYR A 57 1.51 24.94 8.82
CA TYR A 57 0.44 25.72 8.21
C TYR A 57 -0.18 26.65 9.26
N SER A 58 -0.50 27.89 8.88
CA SER A 58 -1.23 28.79 9.77
C SER A 58 -2.73 28.51 9.68
N PRO A 59 -3.45 28.42 10.81
CA PRO A 59 -4.91 28.31 10.81
C PRO A 59 -5.62 29.47 10.10
N ILE A 60 -5.03 30.67 10.17
CA ILE A 60 -5.58 31.91 9.58
C ILE A 60 -5.67 31.79 8.06
N ASP A 61 -4.71 31.12 7.43
CA ASP A 61 -4.68 30.94 5.96
C ASP A 61 -5.87 30.09 5.45
N PHE A 62 -6.65 29.47 6.34
CA PHE A 62 -7.86 28.72 6.02
C PHE A 62 -9.16 29.48 6.32
N GLU A 63 -9.12 30.63 7.00
CA GLU A 63 -10.32 31.37 7.41
C GLU A 63 -11.06 31.97 6.21
N ASP A 64 -10.31 32.40 5.20
CA ASP A 64 -10.85 33.00 3.97
C ASP A 64 -11.33 31.96 2.94
N LEU A 65 -11.21 30.66 3.24
CA LEU A 65 -11.53 29.57 2.32
C LEU A 65 -12.89 28.94 2.64
N ASP A 66 -13.72 28.71 1.62
CA ASP A 66 -14.96 27.94 1.79
C ASP A 66 -14.66 26.43 1.74
N PRO A 67 -15.00 25.65 2.78
CA PRO A 67 -14.89 24.20 2.76
C PRO A 67 -15.58 23.51 1.58
N LYS A 68 -16.61 24.13 0.97
CA LYS A 68 -17.35 23.60 -0.18
C LYS A 68 -16.50 23.53 -1.45
N ASP A 69 -15.53 24.41 -1.61
CA ASP A 69 -14.62 24.44 -2.76
C ASP A 69 -13.65 23.26 -2.76
N PHE A 70 -13.54 22.56 -1.62
CA PHE A 70 -12.66 21.40 -1.45
C PHE A 70 -13.47 20.13 -1.17
N PRO A 71 -14.32 19.68 -2.12
CA PRO A 71 -15.18 18.52 -1.94
C PRO A 71 -14.36 17.23 -1.87
N LYS A 72 -14.98 16.15 -1.39
CA LYS A 72 -14.27 14.87 -1.24
C LYS A 72 -14.14 14.31 -2.64
N LYS A 73 -12.92 14.12 -3.13
CA LYS A 73 -12.74 13.42 -4.40
C LYS A 73 -13.40 12.04 -4.26
N PRO A 74 -14.37 11.69 -5.13
CA PRO A 74 -14.89 10.33 -5.14
C PRO A 74 -13.68 9.40 -5.31
N LYS A 75 -13.65 8.31 -4.53
CA LYS A 75 -12.67 7.26 -4.79
C LYS A 75 -12.98 6.79 -6.20
N MET A 76 -12.13 7.13 -7.16
CA MET A 76 -12.13 6.42 -8.44
C MET A 76 -11.80 4.98 -8.07
N GLU A 77 -12.80 4.12 -8.11
CA GLU A 77 -12.56 2.69 -8.24
C GLU A 77 -11.84 2.56 -9.56
N ILE A 78 -10.51 2.42 -9.50
CA ILE A 78 -9.75 1.94 -10.64
C ILE A 78 -10.44 0.62 -10.96
N GLU A 79 -11.11 0.54 -12.11
CA GLU A 79 -11.62 -0.73 -12.64
C GLU A 79 -10.41 -1.62 -12.84
N THR A 80 -10.01 -2.32 -11.78
CA THR A 80 -9.03 -3.38 -11.88
C THR A 80 -9.73 -4.45 -12.69
N LYS A 81 -9.31 -4.58 -13.95
CA LYS A 81 -9.66 -5.75 -14.76
C LYS A 81 -9.53 -6.95 -13.84
N LYS A 82 -10.61 -7.73 -13.68
CA LYS A 82 -10.65 -8.85 -12.76
C LYS A 82 -9.73 -9.94 -13.31
N THR A 83 -8.45 -9.87 -12.96
CA THR A 83 -7.49 -10.92 -13.27
C THR A 83 -7.77 -12.12 -12.38
N TRP A 84 -7.83 -13.29 -13.01
CA TRP A 84 -7.93 -14.58 -12.35
C TRP A 84 -6.57 -15.25 -12.29
N PHE A 85 -6.33 -15.95 -11.19
CA PHE A 85 -5.06 -16.61 -10.91
C PHE A 85 -5.33 -18.09 -10.66
N VAL A 86 -4.57 -18.95 -11.33
CA VAL A 86 -4.48 -20.37 -11.03
C VAL A 86 -3.19 -20.61 -10.27
N LEU A 87 -3.32 -21.06 -9.02
CA LEU A 87 -2.23 -21.35 -8.11
C LEU A 87 -2.01 -22.85 -8.06
N VAL A 88 -0.88 -23.33 -8.58
CA VAL A 88 -0.51 -24.74 -8.59
C VAL A 88 0.61 -24.96 -7.59
N SER A 89 0.38 -25.76 -6.56
CA SER A 89 1.40 -26.09 -5.56
C SER A 89 1.51 -27.58 -5.33
N ALA A 90 2.68 -28.03 -4.86
CA ALA A 90 2.87 -29.44 -4.52
C ALA A 90 2.01 -29.85 -3.32
N LYS A 91 1.24 -30.92 -3.48
CA LYS A 91 0.55 -31.60 -2.38
C LYS A 91 1.56 -32.49 -1.66
N TRP A 92 1.86 -32.16 -0.41
CA TRP A 92 2.82 -32.87 0.41
C TRP A 92 2.15 -33.99 1.22
N GLY A 93 2.80 -35.15 1.27
CA GLY A 93 2.44 -36.30 2.08
C GLY A 93 3.68 -36.96 2.68
N GLY A 94 3.53 -38.18 3.20
CA GLY A 94 4.58 -38.89 3.91
C GLY A 94 4.69 -38.50 5.38
N THR A 95 5.82 -38.84 6.00
CA THR A 95 6.06 -38.51 7.42
C THR A 95 6.80 -37.18 7.53
N LYS A 96 6.70 -36.51 8.69
CA LYS A 96 7.43 -35.25 8.94
C LYS A 96 8.94 -35.34 8.63
N LYS A 97 9.55 -36.51 8.85
CA LYS A 97 10.97 -36.76 8.61
C LYS A 97 11.28 -37.07 7.14
N TYR A 98 10.31 -37.59 6.40
CA TYR A 98 10.45 -37.98 4.98
C TYR A 98 9.25 -37.46 4.17
N PRO A 99 9.15 -36.13 3.97
CA PRO A 99 8.10 -35.54 3.17
C PRO A 99 8.27 -35.95 1.71
N LYS A 100 7.16 -36.24 1.04
CA LYS A 100 7.12 -36.58 -0.38
C LYS A 100 6.01 -35.81 -1.07
N ILE A 101 6.23 -35.43 -2.32
CA ILE A 101 5.17 -34.88 -3.16
C ILE A 101 4.30 -36.03 -3.62
N VAL A 102 3.00 -35.97 -3.31
CA VAL A 102 2.01 -37.01 -3.64
C VAL A 102 1.04 -36.57 -4.73
N GLY A 103 1.12 -35.30 -5.17
CA GLY A 103 0.32 -34.77 -6.26
C GLY A 103 0.40 -33.25 -6.33
N ALA A 104 -0.54 -32.65 -7.06
CA ALA A 104 -0.72 -31.21 -7.14
C ALA A 104 -1.96 -30.76 -6.33
N GLU A 105 -1.89 -29.56 -5.77
CA GLU A 105 -3.02 -28.82 -5.24
C GLU A 105 -3.21 -27.57 -6.11
N VAL A 106 -4.38 -27.46 -6.74
CA VAL A 106 -4.71 -26.38 -7.68
C VAL A 106 -5.82 -25.52 -7.09
N LYS A 107 -5.64 -24.19 -7.10
CA LYS A 107 -6.63 -23.24 -6.59
C LYS A 107 -6.82 -22.08 -7.56
N VAL A 108 -8.08 -21.78 -7.90
CA VAL A 108 -8.48 -20.62 -8.69
C VAL A 108 -8.89 -19.48 -7.75
N THR A 109 -8.40 -18.26 -7.99
CA THR A 109 -8.74 -17.08 -7.18
C THR A 109 -8.68 -15.80 -8.02
N SER A 110 -9.51 -14.80 -7.71
CA SER A 110 -9.44 -13.48 -8.33
C SER A 110 -8.57 -12.49 -7.55
N LYS A 111 -7.95 -12.95 -6.45
CA LYS A 111 -7.14 -12.12 -5.54
C LYS A 111 -5.97 -12.93 -5.00
N ILE A 112 -4.78 -12.34 -5.07
CA ILE A 112 -3.55 -12.84 -4.49
C ILE A 112 -2.79 -11.69 -3.82
N THR A 113 -2.12 -11.96 -2.71
CA THR A 113 -1.24 -11.00 -2.02
C THR A 113 0.20 -11.11 -2.52
N ASP A 114 0.99 -10.04 -2.43
CA ASP A 114 2.42 -10.08 -2.84
C ASP A 114 3.18 -11.21 -2.13
N ARG A 115 2.91 -11.41 -0.84
CA ARG A 115 3.50 -12.51 -0.06
C ARG A 115 3.19 -13.89 -0.67
N GLN A 116 1.99 -14.09 -1.20
CA GLN A 116 1.62 -15.34 -1.86
C GLN A 116 2.31 -15.50 -3.21
N LYS A 117 2.47 -14.40 -3.98
CA LYS A 117 3.12 -14.43 -5.30
C LYS A 117 4.56 -14.94 -5.24
N TYR A 118 5.27 -14.62 -4.17
CA TYR A 118 6.67 -15.01 -3.96
C TYR A 118 6.85 -16.19 -2.99
N ALA A 119 5.79 -16.94 -2.69
CA ALA A 119 5.89 -18.05 -1.74
C ALA A 119 6.63 -19.25 -2.36
N ASN A 120 7.57 -19.84 -1.61
CA ASN A 120 8.35 -20.99 -2.06
C ASN A 120 7.53 -22.14 -2.65
N LYS A 121 6.30 -22.39 -2.18
CA LYS A 121 5.45 -23.46 -2.73
C LYS A 121 5.00 -23.26 -4.19
N TYR A 122 5.17 -22.06 -4.73
CA TYR A 122 4.87 -21.68 -6.11
C TYR A 122 6.12 -21.26 -6.90
N CYS A 123 7.27 -21.14 -6.25
CA CYS A 123 8.54 -20.80 -6.90
C CYS A 123 9.51 -22.00 -6.90
N LEU A 124 9.30 -22.94 -5.98
CA LEU A 124 10.08 -24.14 -5.76
C LEU A 124 9.15 -25.35 -5.84
N TYR A 125 9.73 -26.52 -6.10
CA TYR A 125 9.04 -27.82 -6.12
C TYR A 125 7.97 -28.00 -7.23
N GLY A 126 8.12 -27.29 -8.36
CA GLY A 126 7.30 -27.48 -9.56
C GLY A 126 5.94 -26.79 -9.51
N GLY A 127 5.67 -26.03 -8.44
CA GLY A 127 4.51 -25.15 -8.36
C GLY A 127 4.72 -23.87 -9.16
N TYR A 128 3.63 -23.21 -9.54
CA TYR A 128 3.63 -21.95 -10.29
C TYR A 128 2.30 -21.22 -10.13
N ILE A 129 2.27 -19.98 -10.63
CA ILE A 129 1.09 -19.12 -10.67
C ILE A 129 0.87 -18.67 -12.11
N LYS A 130 -0.34 -18.85 -12.63
CA LYS A 130 -0.71 -18.41 -13.98
C LYS A 130 -1.88 -17.43 -13.94
N GLU A 131 -1.75 -16.35 -14.71
CA GLU A 131 -2.72 -15.25 -14.75
C GLU A 131 -3.63 -15.41 -15.98
N PHE A 132 -4.91 -15.06 -15.84
CA PHE A 132 -5.96 -15.16 -16.85
C PHE A 132 -6.88 -13.95 -16.79
N ASP A 133 -7.43 -13.54 -17.93
CA ASP A 133 -8.41 -12.45 -18.00
C ASP A 133 -9.83 -12.90 -17.64
N ASN A 134 -10.15 -14.19 -17.84
CA ASN A 134 -11.47 -14.76 -17.63
C ASN A 134 -11.45 -15.92 -16.63
N GLU A 135 -12.53 -16.08 -15.88
CA GLU A 135 -12.68 -17.19 -14.92
C GLU A 135 -12.78 -18.55 -15.61
N ALA A 136 -13.50 -18.62 -16.73
CA ALA A 136 -13.69 -19.88 -17.47
C ALA A 136 -12.36 -20.45 -17.95
N ASP A 137 -11.49 -19.61 -18.50
CA ASP A 137 -10.15 -20.02 -18.95
C ASP A 137 -9.28 -20.48 -17.79
N ALA A 138 -9.35 -19.79 -16.64
CA ALA A 138 -8.66 -20.17 -15.42
C ALA A 138 -9.12 -21.53 -14.89
N ARG A 139 -10.44 -21.80 -14.91
CA ARG A 139 -11.01 -23.09 -14.48
C ARG A 139 -10.66 -24.22 -15.44
N ASN A 140 -10.78 -24.00 -16.74
CA ASN A 140 -10.38 -24.99 -17.76
C ASN A 140 -8.89 -25.35 -17.62
N PHE A 141 -8.03 -24.35 -17.41
CA PHE A 141 -6.62 -24.60 -17.16
C PHE A 141 -6.39 -25.36 -15.85
N ALA A 142 -7.15 -25.06 -14.79
CA ALA A 142 -7.02 -25.72 -13.50
C ALA A 142 -7.32 -27.23 -13.55
N GLU A 143 -8.19 -27.68 -14.46
CA GLU A 143 -8.51 -29.11 -14.64
C GLU A 143 -7.34 -29.91 -15.24
N ILE A 144 -6.52 -29.27 -16.07
CA ILE A 144 -5.36 -29.89 -16.73
C ILE A 144 -4.02 -29.50 -16.08
N ALA A 145 -4.05 -28.67 -15.04
CA ALA A 145 -2.85 -28.13 -14.42
C ALA A 145 -2.13 -29.19 -13.57
N GLU A 146 -0.89 -29.49 -13.97
CA GLU A 146 0.02 -30.35 -13.23
C GLU A 146 1.24 -29.55 -12.74
N LEU A 147 2.04 -30.14 -11.86
CA LEU A 147 3.33 -29.58 -11.46
C LEU A 147 4.29 -29.56 -12.66
N GLU A 148 5.07 -28.49 -12.77
CA GLU A 148 6.18 -28.45 -13.71
C GLU A 148 7.27 -29.45 -13.27
N LYS A 149 7.69 -30.30 -14.22
CA LYS A 149 8.83 -31.18 -14.02
C LYS A 149 10.10 -30.32 -14.14
N TYR A 150 10.90 -30.28 -13.08
CA TYR A 150 12.27 -29.76 -13.12
C TYR A 150 13.19 -30.69 -13.92
#